data_AF-A0AAP9Y7K9-F1
#
_entry.id   AF-A0AAP9Y7K9-F1
#
_cell.length_a   1.000
_cell.length_b   1.000
_cell.length_c   1.000
_cell.angle_alpha   90.00
_cell.angle_beta   90.00
_cell.angle_gamma   90.00
#
_symmetry.space_group_name_H-M   'P 1'
#
loop_
_entity.id
_entity.type
_entity.pdbx_description
1 polymer ?
#
loop_
_entity_poly.entity_id
_entity_poly.type
_entity_poly.pdbx_seq_one_letter_code
_entity_poly.pdbx_strand_id
1 'polypeptide(L)'
;MSDFEVDLQAMSSLVSSLSSFEEAAKEYDVEDWVPNSGMLDNPDVWSVTNSFQDTWEKGLNDLRSDISAASSALGGALGAYGEYMEKSSELMQTVAQAASDLEQSPVVGSGA
;
A
#
# COMPACT_ATOMS: atom_id res chain seq x y z
N MET A 1 13.84 16.58 -4.99
CA MET A 1 12.73 15.81 -4.40
C MET A 1 12.95 15.77 -2.91
N SER A 2 11.93 16.13 -2.15
CA SER A 2 11.92 15.94 -0.70
C SER A 2 11.90 14.43 -0.40
N ASP A 3 12.55 13.98 0.67
CA ASP A 3 12.54 12.58 1.14
C ASP A 3 11.10 12.04 1.23
N PHE A 4 10.19 12.92 1.66
CA PHE A 4 8.76 12.68 1.75
C PHE A 4 8.08 12.33 0.42
N GLU A 5 8.48 12.97 -0.68
CA GLU A 5 7.90 12.74 -2.00
C GLU A 5 8.35 11.39 -2.57
N VAL A 6 9.59 11.00 -2.26
CA VAL A 6 10.15 9.67 -2.57
C VAL A 6 9.41 8.59 -1.77
N ASP A 7 9.15 8.82 -0.49
CA ASP A 7 8.41 7.89 0.37
C ASP A 7 6.98 7.66 -0.13
N LEU A 8 6.26 8.72 -0.51
CA LEU A 8 4.91 8.59 -1.09
C LEU A 8 4.91 7.80 -2.39
N GLN A 9 5.89 8.03 -3.27
CA GLN A 9 6.02 7.30 -4.51
C GLN A 9 6.37 5.82 -4.28
N ALA A 10 7.23 5.53 -3.30
CA ALA A 10 7.57 4.17 -2.90
C ALA A 10 6.36 3.43 -2.31
N MET A 11 5.59 4.08 -1.43
CA MET A 11 4.36 3.53 -0.87
C MET A 11 3.29 3.26 -1.94
N SER A 12 3.11 4.18 -2.90
CA SER A 12 2.17 3.99 -4.02
C SER A 12 2.60 2.84 -4.93
N SER A 13 3.90 2.71 -5.19
CA SER A 13 4.46 1.60 -5.97
C SER A 13 4.25 0.27 -5.24
N LEU A 14 4.49 0.23 -3.92
CA LEU A 14 4.26 -0.94 -3.09
C LEU A 14 2.79 -1.38 -3.10
N VAL A 15 1.84 -0.45 -2.92
CA VAL A 15 0.40 -0.75 -2.99
C VAL A 15 0.03 -1.35 -4.36
N SER A 16 0.58 -0.78 -5.44
CA SER A 16 0.36 -1.30 -6.79
C SER A 16 0.91 -2.71 -6.96
N SER A 17 2.12 -2.98 -6.45
CA SER A 17 2.73 -4.31 -6.47
C SER A 17 1.95 -5.34 -5.66
N LEU A 18 1.46 -4.95 -4.47
CA LEU A 18 0.65 -5.82 -3.63
C LEU A 18 -0.71 -6.16 -4.28
N SER A 19 -1.36 -5.18 -4.92
CA SER A 19 -2.59 -5.41 -5.67
C SER A 19 -2.38 -6.36 -6.86
N SER A 20 -1.30 -6.18 -7.62
CA SER A 20 -0.95 -7.09 -8.73
C SER A 20 -0.63 -8.50 -8.24
N PHE A 21 0.05 -8.62 -7.09
CA PHE A 21 0.28 -9.92 -6.47
C PHE A 21 -1.04 -10.58 -6.06
N GLU A 22 -1.97 -9.84 -5.44
CA GLU A 22 -3.27 -10.37 -5.04
C GLU A 22 -4.05 -10.91 -6.25
N GLU A 23 -4.05 -10.19 -7.38
CA GLU A 23 -4.69 -10.68 -8.61
C GLU A 23 -4.01 -11.94 -9.16
N ALA A 24 -2.69 -11.94 -9.29
CA ALA A 24 -1.96 -13.11 -9.77
C ALA A 24 -2.12 -14.31 -8.83
N ALA A 25 -2.17 -14.06 -7.52
CA ALA A 25 -2.32 -15.11 -6.54
C ALA A 25 -3.68 -15.80 -6.65
N LYS A 26 -4.77 -15.14 -7.11
CA LYS A 26 -6.11 -15.77 -7.24
C LYS A 26 -6.11 -16.99 -8.17
N GLU A 27 -5.22 -17.03 -9.16
CA GLU A 27 -5.11 -18.14 -10.11
C GLU A 27 -4.25 -19.30 -9.58
N TYR A 28 -3.56 -19.12 -8.44
CA TYR A 28 -2.81 -20.20 -7.82
C TYR A 28 -3.72 -21.08 -6.97
N ASP A 29 -4.02 -22.26 -7.51
CA ASP A 29 -4.61 -23.38 -6.80
C ASP A 29 -3.53 -24.44 -6.52
N VAL A 30 -3.43 -24.96 -5.30
CA VAL A 30 -2.45 -26.01 -4.96
C VAL A 30 -2.81 -27.34 -5.61
N GLU A 31 -4.10 -27.59 -5.86
CA GLU A 31 -4.60 -28.83 -6.44
C GLU A 31 -4.09 -29.01 -7.89
N ASP A 32 -3.72 -27.93 -8.58
CA ASP A 32 -3.12 -27.98 -9.92
C ASP A 32 -1.69 -28.55 -9.92
N TRP A 33 -0.99 -28.49 -8.78
CA TRP A 33 0.43 -28.83 -8.66
C TRP A 33 0.69 -30.09 -7.85
N VAL A 34 -0.34 -30.64 -7.19
CA VAL A 34 -0.21 -31.76 -6.26
C VAL A 34 -1.09 -32.93 -6.72
N PRO A 35 -0.62 -34.19 -6.61
CA PRO A 35 -1.43 -35.35 -6.97
C PRO A 35 -2.71 -35.43 -6.14
N ASN A 36 -3.83 -35.68 -6.80
CA ASN A 36 -5.12 -35.90 -6.13
C ASN A 36 -5.28 -37.36 -5.64
N SER A 37 -6.38 -37.61 -4.92
CA SER A 37 -6.66 -38.93 -4.32
C SER A 37 -6.79 -40.06 -5.34
N GLY A 38 -7.07 -39.76 -6.60
CA GLY A 38 -7.13 -40.75 -7.68
C GLY A 38 -5.78 -41.08 -8.30
N MET A 39 -4.74 -40.32 -7.99
CA MET A 39 -3.37 -40.51 -8.50
C MET A 39 -2.46 -41.23 -7.49
N LEU A 40 -2.86 -41.30 -6.21
CA LEU A 40 -2.09 -41.90 -5.14
C LEU A 40 -2.85 -43.06 -4.49
N ASP A 41 -2.49 -44.29 -4.89
CA ASP A 41 -3.09 -45.51 -4.33
C ASP A 41 -2.62 -45.84 -2.90
N ASN A 42 -1.48 -45.27 -2.46
CA ASN A 42 -0.96 -45.50 -1.12
C ASN A 42 -1.62 -44.53 -0.12
N PRO A 43 -2.37 -45.02 0.89
CA PRO A 43 -3.11 -44.18 1.83
C PRO A 43 -2.21 -43.36 2.76
N ASP A 44 -1.02 -43.85 3.12
CA ASP A 44 -0.08 -43.12 3.96
C ASP A 44 0.52 -41.94 3.19
N VAL A 45 0.86 -42.17 1.92
CA VAL A 45 1.36 -41.11 1.03
C VAL A 45 0.26 -40.08 0.77
N TRP A 46 -0.97 -40.54 0.47
CA TRP A 46 -2.12 -39.66 0.29
C TRP A 46 -2.39 -38.80 1.53
N SER A 47 -2.35 -39.39 2.74
CA SER A 47 -2.60 -38.65 3.98
C SER A 47 -1.63 -37.49 4.18
N VAL A 48 -0.34 -37.70 3.92
CA VAL A 48 0.67 -36.64 4.04
C VAL A 48 0.49 -35.59 2.93
N THR A 49 0.21 -36.03 1.71
CA THR A 49 -0.05 -35.15 0.56
C THR A 49 -1.29 -34.27 0.77
N ASN A 50 -2.37 -34.82 1.33
CA ASN A 50 -3.57 -34.05 1.68
C ASN A 50 -3.28 -33.03 2.79
N SER A 51 -2.57 -33.44 3.85
CA SER A 51 -2.19 -32.51 4.92
C SER A 51 -1.29 -31.38 4.43
N PHE A 52 -0.43 -31.64 3.45
CA PHE A 52 0.38 -30.62 2.80
C PHE A 52 -0.50 -29.63 2.02
N GLN A 53 -1.43 -30.13 1.20
CA GLN A 53 -2.38 -29.28 0.45
C GLN A 53 -3.18 -28.36 1.39
N ASP A 54 -3.77 -28.92 2.45
CA ASP A 54 -4.52 -28.15 3.45
C ASP A 54 -3.68 -27.04 4.09
N THR A 55 -2.42 -27.34 4.40
CA THR A 55 -1.50 -26.38 5.03
C THR A 55 -1.09 -25.29 4.05
N TRP A 56 -0.85 -25.67 2.80
CA TRP A 56 -0.49 -24.74 1.74
C TRP A 56 -1.64 -23.78 1.41
N GLU A 57 -2.87 -24.29 1.24
CA GLU A 57 -4.05 -23.45 1.03
C GLU A 57 -4.27 -22.47 2.17
N LYS A 58 -4.19 -22.94 3.42
CA LYS A 58 -4.29 -22.06 4.59
C LYS A 58 -3.21 -20.97 4.56
N GLY A 59 -1.96 -21.36 4.34
CA GLY A 59 -0.84 -20.41 4.28
C GLY A 59 -0.98 -19.38 3.15
N LEU A 60 -1.44 -19.79 1.96
CA LEU A 60 -1.71 -18.87 0.85
C LEU A 60 -2.86 -17.92 1.17
N ASN A 61 -3.94 -18.42 1.78
CA ASN A 61 -5.08 -17.58 2.16
C ASN A 61 -4.73 -16.58 3.26
N ASP A 62 -3.96 -17.00 4.27
CA ASP A 62 -3.44 -16.13 5.32
C ASP A 62 -2.54 -15.04 4.71
N LEU A 63 -1.62 -15.42 3.81
CA LEU A 63 -0.74 -14.47 3.12
C LEU A 63 -1.55 -13.45 2.28
N ARG A 64 -2.58 -13.90 1.55
CA ARG A 64 -3.48 -13.02 0.79
C ARG A 64 -4.19 -12.03 1.72
N SER A 65 -4.67 -12.51 2.87
CA SER A 65 -5.31 -11.67 3.89
C SER A 65 -4.34 -10.60 4.42
N ASP A 66 -3.11 -10.99 4.77
CA ASP A 66 -2.09 -10.09 5.27
C ASP A 66 -1.70 -9.01 4.24
N ILE A 67 -1.57 -9.41 2.98
CA ILE A 67 -1.29 -8.49 1.86
C ILE A 67 -2.43 -7.48 1.65
N SER A 68 -3.68 -7.93 1.74
CA SER A 68 -4.84 -7.05 1.64
C SER A 68 -4.89 -6.05 2.80
N ALA A 69 -4.59 -6.49 4.02
CA ALA A 69 -4.50 -5.63 5.20
C ALA A 69 -3.37 -4.60 5.07
N ALA A 70 -2.19 -5.02 4.62
CA ALA A 70 -1.05 -4.13 4.37
C ALA A 70 -1.37 -3.08 3.30
N SER A 71 -1.99 -3.50 2.19
CA SER A 71 -2.39 -2.61 1.09
C SER A 71 -3.40 -1.56 1.56
N SER A 72 -4.38 -1.97 2.38
CA SER A 72 -5.37 -1.08 2.97
C SER A 72 -4.74 -0.06 3.92
N ALA A 73 -3.81 -0.50 4.79
CA ALA A 73 -3.12 0.38 5.71
C ALA A 73 -2.23 1.42 4.98
N LEU A 74 -1.49 0.98 3.95
CA LEU A 74 -0.69 1.87 3.11
C LEU A 74 -1.53 2.87 2.33
N GLY A 75 -2.66 2.43 1.75
CA GLY A 75 -3.61 3.30 1.06
C GLY A 75 -4.21 4.35 1.99
N GLY A 76 -4.57 3.96 3.22
CA GLY A 76 -5.06 4.89 4.25
C GLY A 76 -4.00 5.93 4.66
N ALA A 77 -2.74 5.51 4.82
CA ALA A 77 -1.64 6.43 5.12
C ALA A 77 -1.40 7.43 3.98
N LEU A 78 -1.38 6.95 2.73
CA LEU A 78 -1.27 7.82 1.54
C LEU A 78 -2.42 8.83 1.46
N GLY A 79 -3.66 8.41 1.74
CA GLY A 79 -4.82 9.29 1.77
C GLY A 79 -4.69 10.40 2.83
N ALA A 80 -4.31 10.03 4.07
CA ALA A 80 -4.09 10.98 5.15
C ALA A 80 -2.98 12.00 4.81
N TYR A 81 -1.92 11.57 4.12
CA TYR A 81 -0.88 12.48 3.65
C TYR A 81 -1.37 13.42 2.55
N GLY A 82 -2.20 12.94 1.62
CA GLY A 82 -2.86 13.78 0.62
C GLY A 82 -3.69 14.89 1.26
N GLU A 83 -4.54 14.54 2.24
CA GLU A 83 -5.36 15.50 2.99
C GLU A 83 -4.51 16.51 3.77
N TYR A 84 -3.40 16.06 4.38
CA TYR A 84 -2.48 16.95 5.09
C TYR A 84 -1.83 17.97 4.14
N MET A 85 -1.38 17.52 2.97
CA MET A 85 -0.77 18.38 1.95
C MET A 85 -1.76 19.39 1.40
N GLU A 86 -3.00 18.98 1.15
CA GLU A 86 -4.08 19.86 0.69
C GLU A 86 -4.37 20.97 1.70
N LYS A 87 -4.61 20.62 2.97
CA LYS A 87 -4.84 21.60 4.06
C LYS A 87 -3.64 22.53 4.26
N SER A 88 -2.42 22.01 4.16
CA SER A 88 -1.22 22.82 4.28
C SER A 88 -1.10 23.84 3.14
N SER A 89 -1.48 23.45 1.92
CA SER A 89 -1.54 24.34 0.76
C SER A 89 -2.57 25.46 0.95
N GLU A 90 -3.77 25.13 1.43
CA GLU A 90 -4.83 26.11 1.73
C GLU A 90 -4.38 27.16 2.78
N LEU A 91 -3.74 26.69 3.85
CA LEU A 91 -3.20 27.57 4.89
C LEU A 91 -2.07 28.46 4.33
N MET A 92 -1.17 27.90 3.53
CA MET A 92 -0.10 28.67 2.90
C MET A 92 -0.65 29.72 1.92
N GLN A 93 -1.70 29.43 1.17
CA GLN A 93 -2.36 30.43 0.33
C GLN A 93 -2.94 31.57 1.16
N THR A 94 -3.56 31.26 2.29
CA THR A 94 -4.10 32.29 3.20
C THR A 94 -2.98 33.19 3.72
N VAL A 95 -1.86 32.61 4.15
CA VAL A 95 -0.68 33.38 4.58
C VAL A 95 -0.08 34.18 3.44
N ALA A 96 0.02 33.61 2.24
CA ALA A 96 0.53 34.30 1.06
C ALA A 96 -0.34 35.48 0.66
N GLN A 97 -1.66 35.33 0.72
CA GLN A 97 -2.61 36.41 0.45
C GLN A 97 -2.47 37.52 1.51
N ALA A 98 -2.46 37.16 2.79
CA ALA A 98 -2.25 38.13 3.87
C ALA A 98 -0.89 38.85 3.75
N ALA A 99 0.17 38.15 3.32
CA ALA A 99 1.48 38.74 3.05
C ALA A 99 1.48 39.65 1.82
N SER A 100 0.66 39.35 0.80
CA SER A 100 0.48 40.21 -0.37
C SER A 100 -0.35 41.45 -0.06
N ASP A 101 -1.29 41.35 0.87
CA ASP A 101 -2.16 42.46 1.32
C ASP A 101 -1.45 43.39 2.31
N LEU A 102 -0.39 42.90 2.97
CA LEU A 102 0.55 43.75 3.70
C LEU A 102 1.32 44.60 2.68
N GLU A 103 1.03 45.90 2.62
CA GLU A 103 1.86 46.86 1.88
C GLU A 103 3.33 46.64 2.24
N GLN A 104 4.18 46.42 1.24
CA GLN A 104 5.64 46.42 1.38
C GLN A 104 6.18 47.85 1.55
N SER A 105 5.52 48.64 2.41
CA SER A 105 6.00 49.95 2.81
C SER A 105 7.30 49.75 3.59
N PRO A 106 8.42 50.35 3.16
CA PRO A 106 9.73 50.12 3.77
C PRO A 106 9.69 50.47 5.26
N VAL A 107 10.09 49.52 6.10
CA VAL A 107 10.05 49.63 7.58
C VAL A 107 11.06 50.66 8.11
N VAL A 108 11.93 51.18 7.26
CA VAL A 108 12.79 52.33 7.57
C VAL A 108 12.43 53.49 6.66
N GLY A 109 12.03 54.60 7.28
CA GLY A 109 11.71 55.83 6.58
C GLY A 109 12.87 56.21 5.66
N SER A 110 12.53 56.54 4.42
CA SER A 110 13.33 57.38 3.54
C SER A 110 13.46 58.77 4.17
N GLY A 111 14.17 58.84 5.30
CA GLY A 111 14.51 60.07 5.98
C GLY A 111 15.72 60.67 5.30
N ALA A 112 15.44 61.73 4.53
CA ALA A 112 16.28 62.90 4.19
C ALA A 112 17.78 62.68 3.95
#